data_AF-A0A7V0NTV7-F1
#
_entry.id   AF-A0A7V0NTV7-F1
#
_cell.length_a   1.000
_cell.length_b   1.000
_cell.length_c   1.000
_cell.angle_alpha   90.00
_cell.angle_beta   90.00
_cell.angle_gamma   90.00
#
_symmetry.space_group_name_H-M   'P 1'
#
loop_
_entity.id
_entity.type
_entity.pdbx_description
1 polymer ?
#
loop_
_entity_poly.entity_id
_entity_poly.type
_entity_poly.pdbx_seq_one_letter_code
_entity_poly.pdbx_strand_id
1 'polypeptide(L)'
;MDFGLVSEPEEAAPSSSAAGVRAGSASPRSGRQYLPLRGRESFADVFGTGVWRRQGGVTVVCGPGRDEVPAVGIVASRKKVGGAVQRNRARRRIRAALDCLRLQKGSYIVIASRQVLDAPFEVLVRWLEVTVKEESTRE
;
A
#
# COMPACT_ATOMS: atom_id res chain seq x y z
N MET A 1 0.16 -60.66 -28.77
CA MET A 1 -0.54 -59.54 -29.44
C MET A 1 -1.38 -58.88 -28.38
N ASP A 2 -0.99 -57.68 -27.96
CA ASP A 2 -1.79 -56.79 -27.14
C ASP A 2 -1.63 -55.40 -27.76
N PHE A 3 -2.74 -54.88 -28.29
CA PHE A 3 -2.83 -53.62 -29.03
C PHE A 3 -3.09 -52.47 -28.04
N GLY A 4 -2.31 -51.40 -28.17
CA GLY A 4 -2.36 -50.26 -27.25
C GLY A 4 -3.58 -49.36 -27.37
N LEU A 5 -3.74 -48.50 -26.36
CA LEU A 5 -4.29 -47.15 -26.51
C LEU A 5 -3.87 -46.28 -25.30
N VAL A 6 -2.98 -45.34 -25.61
CA VAL A 6 -2.86 -43.94 -25.19
C VAL A 6 -3.78 -43.45 -24.05
N SER A 7 -3.19 -42.75 -23.07
CA SER A 7 -3.65 -41.41 -22.66
C SER A 7 -2.58 -40.68 -21.85
N GLU A 8 -2.15 -39.55 -22.40
CA GLU A 8 -1.20 -38.59 -21.86
C GLU A 8 -1.80 -37.84 -20.65
N PRO A 9 -0.98 -37.37 -19.68
CA PRO A 9 -1.35 -36.23 -18.88
C PRO A 9 -1.06 -34.93 -19.66
N GLU A 10 -2.09 -34.50 -20.37
CA GLU A 10 -2.57 -33.13 -20.57
C GLU A 10 -1.63 -31.98 -20.15
N GLU A 11 -0.91 -31.50 -21.16
CA GLU A 11 -0.83 -30.09 -21.56
C GLU A 11 -0.61 -29.02 -20.48
N ALA A 12 0.64 -28.55 -20.45
CA ALA A 12 1.03 -27.25 -19.93
C ALA A 12 0.19 -26.12 -20.58
N ALA A 13 -0.71 -25.52 -19.80
CA ALA A 13 -1.36 -24.26 -20.13
C ALA A 13 -0.55 -23.04 -19.62
N PRO A 14 -0.62 -21.90 -20.31
CA PRO A 14 0.55 -21.09 -20.61
C PRO A 14 0.92 -20.02 -19.56
N SER A 15 2.23 -19.87 -19.41
CA SER A 15 2.89 -18.62 -19.03
C SER A 15 2.39 -17.49 -19.93
N SER A 16 1.58 -16.59 -19.38
CA SER A 16 1.33 -15.27 -19.98
C SER A 16 2.18 -14.23 -19.25
N SER A 17 3.43 -14.16 -19.69
CA SER A 17 4.27 -12.98 -19.56
C SER A 17 3.65 -11.82 -20.36
N ALA A 18 2.64 -11.17 -19.79
CA ALA A 18 2.24 -9.85 -20.22
C ALA A 18 3.24 -8.82 -19.64
N ALA A 19 4.44 -8.79 -20.23
CA ALA A 19 5.35 -7.67 -20.18
C ALA A 19 4.68 -6.48 -20.90
N GLY A 20 3.71 -5.87 -20.23
CA GLY A 20 3.17 -4.59 -20.65
C GLY A 20 4.22 -3.53 -20.41
N VAL A 21 5.03 -3.24 -21.43
CA VAL A 21 5.80 -2.00 -21.54
C VAL A 21 4.80 -0.85 -21.44
N ARG A 22 4.60 -0.32 -20.22
CA ARG A 22 3.86 0.93 -20.05
C ARG A 22 4.81 2.05 -20.40
N ALA A 23 4.60 2.59 -21.59
CA ALA A 23 5.17 3.83 -22.08
C ALA A 23 5.19 4.89 -20.97
N GLY A 24 6.39 5.46 -20.78
CA GLY A 24 6.58 6.65 -19.97
C GLY A 24 5.76 7.80 -20.56
N SER A 25 4.77 8.23 -19.80
CA SER A 25 4.36 9.63 -19.74
C SER A 25 4.28 9.97 -18.26
N ALA A 26 5.45 10.23 -17.67
CA ALA A 26 5.54 10.84 -16.36
C ALA A 26 5.08 12.30 -16.46
N SER A 27 3.78 12.51 -16.64
CA SER A 27 3.13 13.65 -16.03
C SER A 27 2.53 13.15 -14.73
N PRO A 28 2.80 13.77 -13.57
CA PRO A 28 2.01 13.48 -12.38
C PRO A 28 0.56 13.64 -12.80
N ARG A 29 -0.24 12.57 -12.67
CA ARG A 29 -1.69 12.72 -12.78
C ARG A 29 -2.06 13.76 -11.73
N SER A 30 -2.39 14.95 -12.23
CA SER A 30 -2.64 16.16 -11.46
C SER A 30 -3.47 15.81 -10.23
N GLY A 31 -2.86 15.89 -9.04
CA GLY A 31 -3.55 15.68 -7.76
C GLY A 31 -2.86 14.75 -6.75
N ARG A 32 -2.04 13.76 -7.15
CA ARG A 32 -1.37 12.88 -6.17
C ARG A 32 -0.06 13.46 -5.66
N GLN A 33 0.00 13.72 -4.36
CA GLN A 33 1.16 14.31 -3.68
C GLN A 33 2.26 13.29 -3.34
N TYR A 34 2.08 12.01 -3.71
CA TYR A 34 2.99 10.92 -3.37
C TYR A 34 3.03 9.82 -4.45
N LEU A 35 4.14 9.10 -4.50
CA LEU A 35 4.37 7.92 -5.34
C LEU A 35 3.92 6.63 -4.64
N PRO A 36 3.55 5.57 -5.36
CA PRO A 36 3.34 4.27 -4.75
C PRO A 36 4.68 3.69 -4.27
N LEU A 37 4.75 3.18 -3.04
CA LEU A 37 5.87 2.38 -2.56
C LEU A 37 5.85 1.02 -3.29
N ARG A 38 6.96 0.64 -3.94
CA ARG A 38 7.05 -0.55 -4.80
C ARG A 38 8.12 -1.51 -4.29
N GLY A 39 7.95 -2.79 -4.62
CA GLY A 39 8.93 -3.84 -4.33
C GLY A 39 8.78 -4.42 -2.92
N ARG A 40 9.21 -5.68 -2.75
CA ARG A 40 9.19 -6.33 -1.45
C ARG A 40 10.33 -5.82 -0.57
N GLU A 41 11.50 -5.52 -1.15
CA GLU A 41 12.63 -4.92 -0.44
C GLU A 41 12.25 -3.60 0.23
N SER A 42 11.65 -2.66 -0.50
CA SER A 42 11.26 -1.37 0.07
C SER A 42 10.28 -1.49 1.23
N PHE A 43 9.36 -2.46 1.17
CA PHE A 43 8.47 -2.74 2.29
C PHE A 43 9.23 -3.32 3.48
N ALA A 44 10.15 -4.27 3.24
CA ALA A 44 10.96 -4.87 4.28
C ALA A 44 11.86 -3.84 4.97
N ASP A 45 12.51 -2.97 4.20
CA ASP A 45 13.38 -1.91 4.69
C ASP A 45 12.62 -0.97 5.63
N VAL A 46 11.46 -0.48 5.21
CA VAL A 46 10.63 0.43 6.02
C VAL A 46 10.08 -0.29 7.25
N PHE A 47 9.68 -1.57 7.15
CA PHE A 47 9.24 -2.32 8.32
C PHE A 47 10.38 -2.59 9.31
N GLY A 48 11.60 -2.81 8.83
CA GLY A 48 12.76 -3.12 9.67
C GLY A 48 13.40 -1.91 10.33
N THR A 49 13.41 -0.76 9.65
CA THR A 49 14.13 0.46 10.10
C THR A 49 13.22 1.63 10.45
N GLY A 50 11.95 1.58 10.05
CA GLY A 50 11.03 2.70 10.20
C GLY A 50 10.46 2.85 11.60
N VAL A 51 10.03 4.07 11.89
CA VAL A 51 9.35 4.43 13.14
C VAL A 51 7.87 4.07 13.03
N TRP A 52 7.41 3.25 13.97
CA TRP A 52 6.03 2.81 14.06
C TRP A 52 5.19 3.82 14.86
N ARG A 53 4.08 4.26 14.28
CA ARG A 53 3.14 5.20 14.89
C ARG A 53 1.72 4.69 14.72
N ARG A 54 0.89 4.85 15.74
CA ARG A 54 -0.49 4.39 15.73
C ARG A 54 -1.41 5.48 16.20
N GLN A 55 -2.48 5.73 15.44
CA GLN A 55 -3.57 6.59 15.87
C GLN A 55 -4.90 5.97 15.43
N GLY A 56 -5.76 5.69 16.42
CA GLY A 56 -7.04 5.02 16.22
C GLY A 56 -6.93 3.75 15.38
N GLY A 57 -7.61 3.76 14.24
CA GLY A 57 -7.70 2.65 13.30
C GLY A 57 -6.54 2.48 12.33
N VAL A 58 -5.51 3.32 12.40
CA VAL A 58 -4.38 3.34 11.46
C VAL A 58 -3.06 3.16 12.21
N THR A 59 -2.17 2.35 11.63
CA THR A 59 -0.76 2.30 12.01
C THR A 59 0.06 2.74 10.80
N VAL A 60 0.97 3.69 10.97
CA VAL A 60 1.90 4.12 9.93
C VAL A 60 3.31 3.75 10.36
N VAL A 61 4.08 3.21 9.42
CA VAL A 61 5.53 3.00 9.57
C VAL A 61 6.22 4.00 8.66
N CYS A 62 7.02 4.88 9.24
CA CYS A 62 7.71 5.95 8.53
C CYS A 62 9.21 5.63 8.48
N GLY A 63 9.77 5.51 7.28
CA GLY A 63 11.20 5.32 7.07
C GLY A 63 11.78 6.40 6.15
N PRO A 64 13.12 6.49 6.05
CA PRO A 64 13.77 7.41 5.13
C PRO A 64 13.32 7.15 3.68
N GLY A 65 13.09 8.24 2.94
CA GLY A 65 12.77 8.23 1.52
C GLY A 65 14.02 8.46 0.68
N ARG A 66 14.18 7.71 -0.42
CA ARG A 66 15.28 7.92 -1.37
C ARG A 66 14.99 9.08 -2.32
N ASP A 67 13.73 9.21 -2.75
CA ASP A 67 13.26 10.21 -3.70
C ASP A 67 12.78 11.49 -3.03
N GLU A 68 12.75 12.60 -3.77
CA GLU A 68 12.19 13.88 -3.30
C GLU A 68 10.68 13.82 -3.07
N VAL A 69 9.99 12.97 -3.83
CA VAL A 69 8.55 12.76 -3.70
C VAL A 69 8.31 11.62 -2.70
N PRO A 70 7.42 11.80 -1.69
CA PRO A 70 7.13 10.74 -0.73
C PRO A 70 6.55 9.49 -1.40
N ALA A 71 6.90 8.32 -0.88
CA ALA A 71 6.38 7.04 -1.34
C ALA A 71 5.44 6.41 -0.30
N VAL A 72 4.28 5.89 -0.72
CA VAL A 72 3.29 5.31 0.19
C VAL A 72 2.87 3.90 -0.23
N GLY A 73 2.98 2.96 0.71
CA GLY A 73 2.37 1.64 0.66
C GLY A 73 1.12 1.56 1.52
N ILE A 74 0.06 0.89 1.05
CA ILE A 74 -1.18 0.69 1.85
C ILE A 74 -1.43 -0.80 2.05
N VAL A 75 -1.44 -1.21 3.32
CA VAL A 75 -1.67 -2.59 3.75
C VAL A 75 -3.03 -2.70 4.41
N ALA A 76 -3.96 -3.38 3.73
CA ALA A 76 -5.26 -3.77 4.27
C ALA A 76 -5.34 -5.29 4.29
N SER A 77 -4.91 -5.92 5.39
CA SER A 77 -4.84 -7.39 5.48
C SER A 77 -6.23 -8.00 5.75
N ARG A 78 -6.42 -9.26 5.32
CA ARG A 78 -7.67 -9.99 5.58
C ARG A 78 -7.97 -10.07 7.08
N LYS A 79 -6.94 -10.31 7.89
CA LYS A 79 -7.05 -10.42 9.36
C LYS A 79 -7.47 -9.12 10.03
N LYS A 80 -6.93 -7.97 9.60
CA LYS A 80 -7.21 -6.67 10.26
C LYS A 80 -8.43 -5.94 9.73
N VAL A 81 -8.82 -6.15 8.47
CA VAL A 81 -9.89 -5.38 7.80
C VAL A 81 -11.08 -6.25 7.40
N GLY A 82 -10.85 -7.48 6.95
CA GLY A 82 -11.90 -8.39 6.49
C GLY A 82 -11.81 -8.74 5.00
N GLY A 83 -12.96 -8.93 4.36
CA GLY A 83 -13.08 -9.44 2.99
C GLY A 83 -12.57 -8.50 1.90
N ALA A 84 -12.59 -8.96 0.64
CA ALA A 84 -12.06 -8.20 -0.50
C ALA A 84 -12.68 -6.80 -0.65
N VAL A 85 -14.01 -6.69 -0.54
CA VAL A 85 -14.73 -5.42 -0.63
C VAL A 85 -14.32 -4.47 0.50
N GLN A 86 -14.29 -4.95 1.73
CA GLN A 86 -13.87 -4.17 2.91
C GLN A 86 -12.43 -3.66 2.76
N ARG A 87 -11.49 -4.51 2.34
CA ARG A 87 -10.09 -4.10 2.06
C ARG A 87 -10.01 -3.04 0.96
N ASN A 88 -10.78 -3.20 -0.11
CA ASN A 88 -10.81 -2.23 -1.21
C ASN A 88 -11.39 -0.90 -0.76
N ARG A 89 -12.46 -0.92 0.04
CA ARG A 89 -13.05 0.29 0.65
C ARG A 89 -12.05 0.98 1.58
N ALA A 90 -11.36 0.24 2.45
CA ALA A 90 -10.33 0.77 3.33
C ALA A 90 -9.19 1.43 2.54
N ARG A 91 -8.66 0.77 1.49
CA ARG A 91 -7.63 1.35 0.61
C ARG A 91 -8.10 2.62 -0.09
N ARG A 92 -9.35 2.66 -0.56
CA ARG A 92 -9.93 3.86 -1.20
C ARG A 92 -10.06 5.02 -0.21
N ARG A 93 -10.59 4.76 1.00
CA ARG A 93 -10.73 5.77 2.07
C ARG A 93 -9.38 6.34 2.49
N ILE A 94 -8.38 5.48 2.69
CA ILE A 94 -7.02 5.92 3.07
C ILE A 94 -6.41 6.79 1.96
N ARG A 95 -6.54 6.41 0.67
CA ARG A 95 -6.02 7.23 -0.43
C ARG A 95 -6.67 8.62 -0.45
N ALA A 96 -7.99 8.67 -0.36
CA ALA A 96 -8.71 9.95 -0.33
C ALA A 96 -8.26 10.82 0.85
N ALA A 97 -8.05 10.24 2.03
CA ALA A 97 -7.57 10.98 3.19
C ALA A 97 -6.11 11.43 3.04
N LEU A 98 -5.24 10.61 2.44
CA LEU A 98 -3.85 11.00 2.13
C LEU A 98 -3.77 12.10 1.08
N ASP A 99 -4.68 12.13 0.10
CA ASP A 99 -4.73 13.18 -0.92
C ASP A 99 -5.04 14.57 -0.30
N CYS A 100 -5.65 14.62 0.88
CA CYS A 100 -5.86 15.85 1.67
C CYS A 100 -4.62 16.33 2.44
N LEU A 101 -3.58 15.51 2.56
CA LEU A 101 -2.40 15.78 3.39
C LEU A 101 -1.18 16.10 2.53
N ARG A 102 -0.35 17.03 3.02
CA ARG A 102 0.99 17.27 2.48
C ARG A 102 1.99 16.39 3.22
N LEU A 103 2.43 15.31 2.59
CA LEU A 103 3.43 14.41 3.15
C LEU A 103 4.83 15.00 2.99
N GLN A 104 5.65 14.87 4.02
CA GLN A 104 7.08 15.19 3.95
C GLN A 104 7.81 14.11 3.15
N LYS A 105 9.04 14.41 2.71
CA LYS A 105 9.90 13.43 2.05
C LYS A 105 10.07 12.20 2.95
N GLY A 106 9.79 11.01 2.41
CA GLY A 106 9.84 9.79 3.19
C GLY A 106 9.20 8.58 2.52
N SER A 107 9.39 7.42 3.14
CA SER A 107 8.70 6.19 2.77
C SER A 107 7.71 5.83 3.86
N TYR A 108 6.43 5.70 3.52
CA TYR A 108 5.35 5.46 4.46
C TYR A 108 4.65 4.14 4.15
N ILE A 109 4.38 3.34 5.18
CA ILE A 109 3.48 2.19 5.07
C ILE A 109 2.29 2.40 5.99
N VAL A 110 1.10 2.53 5.40
CA VAL A 110 -0.15 2.70 6.13
C VAL A 110 -0.86 1.36 6.26
N ILE A 111 -0.97 0.87 7.49
CA ILE A 111 -1.65 -0.38 7.84
C ILE A 111 -3.05 -0.05 8.36
N ALA A 112 -4.06 -0.48 7.62
CA ALA A 112 -5.47 -0.29 7.95
C ALA A 112 -5.96 -1.35 8.95
N SER A 113 -6.81 -0.94 9.88
CA SER A 113 -7.69 -1.82 10.65
C SER A 113 -9.16 -1.65 10.23
N ARG A 114 -10.03 -2.51 10.76
CA ARG A 114 -11.48 -2.45 10.51
C ARG A 114 -12.12 -1.11 10.87
N GLN A 115 -11.59 -0.40 11.87
CA GLN A 115 -12.10 0.92 12.28
C GLN A 115 -12.06 1.96 11.15
N VAL A 116 -11.16 1.81 10.17
CA VAL A 116 -11.07 2.71 8.99
C VAL A 116 -12.36 2.68 8.15
N LEU A 117 -13.13 1.60 8.21
CA LEU A 117 -14.37 1.47 7.45
C LEU A 117 -15.47 2.37 8.01
N ASP A 118 -15.54 2.53 9.32
CA ASP A 118 -16.69 3.10 10.00
C ASP A 118 -16.39 4.47 10.61
N ALA A 119 -15.11 4.79 10.84
CA ALA A 119 -14.69 6.11 11.33
C ALA A 119 -15.12 7.22 10.37
N PRO A 120 -15.61 8.39 10.86
CA PRO A 120 -15.84 9.57 10.03
C PRO A 120 -14.60 9.97 9.23
N PHE A 121 -14.79 10.58 8.06
CA PHE A 121 -13.68 10.85 7.14
C PHE A 121 -12.67 11.83 7.75
N GLU A 122 -13.15 12.85 8.43
CA GLU A 122 -12.39 13.88 9.11
C GLU A 122 -11.54 13.28 10.23
N VAL A 123 -12.10 12.31 10.96
CA VAL A 123 -11.39 11.55 12.00
C VAL A 123 -10.27 10.72 11.38
N LEU A 124 -10.51 10.09 10.22
CA LEU A 124 -9.49 9.34 9.49
C LEU A 124 -8.36 10.24 8.99
N VAL A 125 -8.68 11.42 8.46
CA VAL A 125 -7.67 12.42 8.05
C VAL A 125 -6.82 12.83 9.25
N ARG A 126 -7.44 13.13 10.39
CA ARG A 126 -6.73 13.48 11.62
C ARG A 126 -5.84 12.35 12.13
N TRP A 127 -6.30 11.10 12.05
CA TRP A 127 -5.46 9.95 12.41
C TRP A 127 -4.19 9.90 11.56
N LEU A 128 -4.35 10.05 10.24
CA LEU A 128 -3.21 10.06 9.33
C LEU A 128 -2.29 11.24 9.60
N GLU A 129 -2.84 12.45 9.74
CA GLU A 129 -2.08 13.68 10.02
C GLU A 129 -1.18 13.53 11.26
N VAL A 130 -1.72 13.05 12.37
CA VAL A 130 -0.97 12.81 13.62
C VAL A 130 0.13 11.76 13.41
N THR A 131 -0.14 10.71 12.62
CA THR A 131 0.85 9.65 12.40
C THR A 131 1.95 10.00 11.39
N VAL A 132 1.71 10.93 10.46
CA VAL A 132 2.69 11.28 9.42
C VAL A 132 3.54 12.50 9.77
N LYS A 133 3.08 13.37 10.68
CA LYS A 133 3.88 14.49 11.18
C LYS A 133 5.11 13.96 11.91
N GLU A 134 6.29 14.50 11.63
CA GLU A 134 7.45 14.26 12.48
C GLU A 134 7.16 14.84 13.86
N GLU A 135 7.24 14.00 14.89
CA GLU A 135 7.38 14.49 16.26
C GLU A 135 8.86 14.81 16.40
N SER A 136 9.22 16.09 16.27
CA SER A 136 10.51 16.63 16.71
C SER A 136 10.64 16.65 18.24
N THR A 137 9.80 15.91 18.97
CA THR A 137 9.75 15.95 20.43
C THR A 137 10.40 14.71 21.02
N ARG A 138 11.71 14.79 21.24
CA ARG A 138 12.34 14.35 22.49
C ARG A 138 13.46 15.34 22.80
N GLU A 139 13.10 16.38 23.55
CA GLU A 139 14.01 17.07 24.48
C GLU A 139 14.56 16.07 25.52
#